data_AF-A0A7C7H875-F1
#
_entry.id   AF-A0A7C7H875-F1
#
_cell.length_a   1.000
_cell.length_b   1.000
_cell.length_c   1.000
_cell.angle_alpha   90.00
_cell.angle_beta   90.00
_cell.angle_gamma   90.00
#
_symmetry.space_group_name_H-M   'P 1'
#
loop_
_entity.id
_entity.type
_entity.pdbx_description
1 polymer ?
#
loop_
_entity_poly.entity_id
_entity_poly.type
_entity_poly.pdbx_seq_one_letter_code
_entity_poly.pdbx_strand_id
1 'polypeptide(L)'
;MRALIVPVLRGTAAVHLGHATSPGHAYRLLDDSFYTTTSLSRASAIDPGSPDKASATLTIKELTQYAVRSAVAFLVVPLPWDAVSWSELILVPQQVVWYLMVPLAMVGVVAGFRRDVLVTLLLVGCIVVAAVPISLSNGNIGTLVRHRDTVVPFVVWLSGLGAVSLTGWLASRRWFHTGDVTVEENELRQREFTAR
;
A
#
# COMPACT_ATOMS: atom_id res chain seq x y z
N MET A 1 4.76 -14.23 -21.74
CA MET A 1 4.59 -13.34 -20.57
C MET A 1 5.86 -12.54 -20.23
N ARG A 2 7.01 -13.17 -19.98
CA ARG A 2 8.29 -12.48 -19.66
C ARG A 2 8.73 -11.44 -20.70
N ALA A 3 8.57 -11.73 -21.99
CA ALA A 3 8.96 -10.83 -23.09
C ALA A 3 8.16 -9.51 -23.15
N LEU A 4 6.97 -9.44 -22.54
CA LEU A 4 6.14 -8.24 -22.48
C LEU A 4 6.36 -7.43 -21.19
N ILE A 5 6.62 -8.10 -20.07
CA ILE A 5 6.73 -7.46 -18.75
C ILE A 5 8.07 -6.73 -18.57
N VAL A 6 9.16 -7.33 -19.03
CA VAL A 6 10.51 -6.77 -18.90
C VAL A 6 10.65 -5.39 -19.56
N PRO A 7 10.21 -5.15 -20.81
CA PRO A 7 10.33 -3.82 -21.43
C PRO A 7 9.45 -2.78 -20.73
N VAL A 8 8.24 -3.14 -20.28
CA VAL A 8 7.36 -2.23 -19.53
C VAL A 8 8.01 -1.77 -18.22
N LEU A 9 8.55 -2.71 -17.43
CA LEU A 9 9.22 -2.39 -16.17
C LEU A 9 10.49 -1.56 -16.37
N ARG A 10 11.20 -1.76 -17.48
CA ARG A 10 12.36 -0.94 -17.85
C ARG A 10 11.97 0.49 -18.21
N GLY A 11 10.85 0.66 -18.93
CA GLY A 11 10.30 1.96 -19.25
C GLY A 11 9.84 2.73 -18.00
N THR A 12 9.15 2.07 -17.06
CA THR A 12 8.72 2.72 -15.82
C THR A 12 9.90 3.07 -14.91
N ALA A 13 10.95 2.24 -14.85
CA ALA A 13 12.19 2.56 -14.13
C ALA A 13 12.86 3.84 -14.66
N ALA A 14 12.84 4.06 -15.98
CA ALA A 14 13.36 5.29 -16.57
C ALA A 14 12.51 6.52 -16.20
N VAL A 15 11.18 6.40 -16.21
CA VAL A 15 10.27 7.47 -15.78
C VAL A 15 10.50 7.81 -14.29
N HIS A 16 10.64 6.78 -13.44
CA HIS A 16 10.95 6.95 -12.03
C HIS A 16 12.28 7.70 -11.81
N LEU A 17 13.32 7.37 -12.59
CA LEU A 17 14.60 8.09 -12.53
C LEU A 17 14.43 9.58 -12.86
N GLY A 18 13.65 9.92 -13.89
CA GLY A 18 13.33 11.31 -14.22
C GLY A 18 12.66 12.06 -13.06
N HIS A 19 11.71 11.39 -12.38
CA HIS A 19 11.05 11.97 -11.20
C HIS A 19 11.98 12.06 -9.98
N ALA A 20 12.90 11.11 -9.79
CA ALA A 20 13.87 11.13 -8.70
C ALA A 20 14.94 12.23 -8.86
N THR A 21 15.22 12.66 -10.09
CA THR A 21 16.14 13.79 -10.37
C THR A 21 15.48 15.17 -10.30
N SER A 22 14.14 15.22 -10.14
CA SER A 22 13.41 16.48 -10.06
C SER A 22 13.66 17.23 -8.74
N PRO A 23 13.55 18.58 -8.71
CA PRO A 23 13.65 19.34 -7.47
C PRO A 23 12.60 18.89 -6.43
N GLY A 24 13.05 18.47 -5.25
CA GLY A 24 12.18 18.02 -4.16
C GLY A 24 12.79 16.88 -3.33
N HIS A 25 12.00 16.30 -2.42
CA HIS A 25 12.40 15.13 -1.65
C HIS A 25 12.18 13.87 -2.49
N ALA A 26 13.28 13.37 -3.08
CA ALA A 26 13.30 12.14 -3.87
C ALA A 26 13.59 10.92 -2.99
N TYR A 27 13.01 9.77 -3.34
CA TYR A 27 13.30 8.50 -2.66
C TYR A 27 13.83 7.47 -3.66
N ARG A 28 14.80 6.65 -3.21
CA ARG A 28 15.52 5.69 -4.05
C ARG A 28 14.91 4.29 -3.91
N LEU A 29 14.61 3.65 -5.03
CA LEU A 29 14.05 2.30 -5.09
C LEU A 29 15.10 1.25 -5.50
N LEU A 30 16.03 1.62 -6.38
CA LEU A 30 17.17 0.79 -6.79
C LEU A 30 18.43 1.08 -5.95
N ASP A 31 19.48 0.26 -6.13
CA ASP A 31 20.77 0.49 -5.47
C ASP A 31 21.39 1.83 -5.88
N ASP A 32 22.20 2.40 -4.98
CA ASP A 32 22.84 3.72 -5.18
C ASP A 32 23.63 3.82 -6.48
N SER A 33 24.18 2.70 -6.96
CA SER A 33 24.89 2.59 -8.24
C SER A 33 24.02 2.93 -9.45
N PHE A 34 22.70 2.82 -9.36
CA PHE A 34 21.75 3.24 -10.40
C PHE A 34 21.55 4.76 -10.41
N TYR A 35 21.72 5.41 -9.25
CA TYR A 35 21.50 6.85 -9.07
C TYR A 35 22.79 7.68 -9.04
N THR A 36 23.97 7.06 -9.18
CA THR A 36 25.23 7.82 -9.26
C THR A 36 25.34 8.65 -10.54
N THR A 37 26.04 9.78 -10.47
CA THR A 37 26.32 10.67 -11.62
C THR A 37 26.97 9.93 -12.79
N THR A 38 27.74 8.87 -12.54
CA THR A 38 28.36 8.02 -13.56
C THR A 38 27.36 7.15 -14.33
N SER A 39 26.28 6.71 -13.69
CA SER A 39 25.20 5.95 -14.32
C SER A 39 24.23 6.88 -15.04
N LEU A 40 23.96 8.06 -14.47
CA LEU A 40 23.23 9.16 -15.12
C LEU A 40 23.97 9.70 -16.35
N SER A 41 25.30 9.84 -16.29
CA SER A 41 26.13 10.28 -17.43
C SER A 41 26.28 9.20 -18.48
N ARG A 42 26.32 7.91 -18.08
CA ARG A 42 26.26 6.78 -19.03
C ARG A 42 24.88 6.65 -19.69
N ALA A 43 23.81 7.01 -18.98
CA ALA A 43 22.45 7.06 -19.51
C ALA A 43 22.25 8.26 -20.47
N SER A 44 22.85 9.42 -20.17
CA SER A 44 22.73 10.63 -21.01
C SER A 44 23.72 10.68 -22.18
N ALA A 45 24.87 9.99 -22.10
CA ALA A 45 25.82 9.83 -23.20
C ALA A 45 25.33 8.85 -24.28
N ILE A 46 24.29 8.08 -23.97
CA ILE A 46 23.61 7.20 -24.92
C ILE A 46 22.31 7.90 -25.30
N ASP A 47 22.35 8.64 -26.41
CA ASP A 47 21.23 9.21 -27.16
C ASP A 47 20.06 9.77 -26.30
N PRO A 48 19.84 11.10 -26.23
CA PRO A 48 18.80 11.70 -25.38
C PRO A 48 17.35 11.26 -25.69
N GLY A 49 17.13 10.41 -26.70
CA GLY A 49 15.87 9.72 -27.00
C GLY A 49 15.76 8.25 -26.54
N SER A 50 16.78 7.63 -25.92
CA SER A 50 16.76 6.21 -25.52
C SER A 50 17.10 5.99 -24.04
N PRO A 51 16.17 6.31 -23.11
CA PRO A 51 16.26 5.90 -21.70
C PRO A 51 16.38 4.37 -21.50
N ASP A 52 16.24 3.59 -22.57
CA ASP A 52 16.19 2.13 -22.58
C ASP A 52 17.51 1.48 -22.15
N LYS A 53 18.67 2.14 -22.30
CA LYS A 53 19.98 1.49 -22.08
C LYS A 53 20.45 1.49 -20.62
N ALA A 54 20.04 2.47 -19.81
CA ALA A 54 20.30 2.44 -18.36
C ALA A 54 19.45 1.36 -17.67
N SER A 55 18.22 1.17 -18.14
CA SER A 55 17.31 0.12 -17.70
C SER A 55 17.63 -1.25 -18.31
N ALA A 56 18.34 -1.29 -19.46
CA ALA A 56 18.69 -2.53 -20.15
C ALA A 56 19.67 -3.41 -19.36
N THR A 57 20.51 -2.82 -18.52
CA THR A 57 21.43 -3.55 -17.65
C THR A 57 20.77 -4.15 -16.41
N LEU A 58 19.50 -3.82 -16.14
CA LEU A 58 18.77 -4.36 -14.99
C LEU A 58 18.48 -5.85 -15.19
N THR A 59 18.95 -6.64 -14.22
CA THR A 59 18.71 -8.08 -14.12
C THR A 59 17.26 -8.32 -13.67
N ILE A 60 16.68 -9.47 -14.02
CA ILE A 60 15.31 -9.85 -13.60
C ILE A 60 15.12 -9.78 -12.07
N LYS A 61 16.18 -10.12 -11.32
CA LYS A 61 16.22 -10.02 -9.86
C LYS A 61 16.02 -8.57 -9.38
N GLU A 62 16.77 -7.64 -9.95
CA GLU A 62 16.70 -6.21 -9.63
C GLU A 62 15.34 -5.62 -10.05
N LEU A 63 14.79 -6.08 -11.17
CA LEU A 63 13.46 -5.68 -11.64
C LEU A 63 12.34 -6.15 -10.71
N THR A 64 12.48 -7.34 -10.13
CA THR A 64 11.53 -7.87 -9.14
C THR A 64 11.66 -7.12 -7.82
N GLN A 65 12.89 -6.86 -7.36
CA GLN A 65 13.14 -6.05 -6.17
C GLN A 65 12.61 -4.63 -6.34
N TYR A 66 12.78 -4.04 -7.51
CA TYR A 66 12.22 -2.75 -7.87
C TYR A 66 10.70 -2.75 -7.72
N ALA A 67 10.00 -3.69 -8.35
CA ALA A 67 8.54 -3.77 -8.26
C ALA A 67 8.03 -3.95 -6.82
N VAL A 68 8.68 -4.81 -6.04
CA VAL A 68 8.32 -5.01 -4.62
C VAL A 68 8.59 -3.75 -3.80
N ARG A 69 9.77 -3.13 -3.96
CA ARG A 69 10.12 -1.90 -3.25
C ARG A 69 9.20 -0.74 -3.65
N SER A 70 8.83 -0.61 -4.92
CA SER A 70 7.84 0.36 -5.40
C SER A 70 6.50 0.18 -4.70
N ALA A 71 5.99 -1.05 -4.61
CA ALA A 71 4.73 -1.34 -3.96
C ALA A 71 4.77 -1.02 -2.45
N VAL A 72 5.86 -1.38 -1.78
CA VAL A 72 6.07 -1.06 -0.35
C VAL A 72 6.18 0.44 -0.15
N ALA A 73 6.95 1.13 -0.99
CA ALA A 73 7.12 2.58 -0.92
C ALA A 73 5.79 3.31 -1.11
N PHE A 74 4.94 2.86 -2.04
CA PHE A 74 3.61 3.44 -2.23
C PHE A 74 2.74 3.39 -0.95
N LEU A 75 2.88 2.34 -0.14
CA LEU A 75 2.12 2.18 1.09
C LEU A 75 2.72 2.96 2.27
N VAL A 76 4.04 3.00 2.38
CA VAL A 76 4.78 3.43 3.58
C VAL A 76 5.36 4.85 3.44
N VAL A 77 5.52 5.38 2.23
CA VAL A 77 6.04 6.73 2.02
C VAL A 77 4.88 7.73 2.01
N PRO A 78 5.00 8.92 2.63
CA PRO A 78 6.12 9.40 3.46
C PRO A 78 6.15 8.76 4.85
N LEU A 79 7.36 8.51 5.36
CA LEU A 79 7.56 8.14 6.76
C LEU A 79 7.29 9.38 7.62
N PRO A 80 6.45 9.29 8.67
CA PRO A 80 6.04 10.48 9.42
C PRO A 80 7.19 11.13 10.20
N TRP A 81 8.26 10.37 10.48
CA TRP A 81 9.49 10.84 11.12
C TRP A 81 10.54 11.37 10.13
N ASP A 82 10.30 11.27 8.82
CA ASP A 82 11.20 11.70 7.74
C ASP A 82 10.67 12.98 7.05
N ALA A 83 9.79 13.72 7.72
CA ALA A 83 9.28 14.99 7.23
C ALA A 83 10.37 16.06 7.35
N VAL A 84 10.95 16.46 6.23
CA VAL A 84 12.08 17.42 6.15
C VAL A 84 11.57 18.86 5.95
N SER A 85 10.33 19.04 5.47
CA SER A 85 9.75 20.36 5.20
C SER A 85 8.43 20.63 5.95
N TRP A 86 8.14 21.91 6.25
CA TRP A 86 6.87 22.34 6.87
C TRP A 86 5.63 21.92 6.07
N SER A 87 5.75 21.90 4.75
CA SER A 87 4.73 21.39 3.84
C SER A 87 4.51 19.87 3.95
N GLU A 88 5.54 19.09 4.29
CA GLU A 88 5.42 17.65 4.55
C GLU A 88 4.77 17.37 5.90
N LEU A 89 4.95 18.24 6.90
CA LEU A 89 4.35 18.09 8.22
C LEU A 89 2.81 18.08 8.16
N ILE A 90 2.20 18.85 7.26
CA ILE A 90 0.75 18.88 7.03
C ILE A 90 0.22 17.54 6.48
N LEU A 91 1.08 16.75 5.84
CA LEU A 91 0.72 15.44 5.29
C LEU A 91 0.75 14.32 6.35
N VAL A 92 1.33 14.56 7.52
CA VAL A 92 1.48 13.54 8.58
C VAL A 92 0.12 13.04 9.09
N PRO A 93 -0.88 13.89 9.42
CA PRO A 93 -2.19 13.41 9.84
C PRO A 93 -2.87 12.55 8.76
N GLN A 94 -2.77 12.97 7.49
CA GLN A 94 -3.29 12.20 6.36
C GLN A 94 -2.61 10.83 6.25
N GLN A 95 -1.30 10.76 6.49
CA GLN A 95 -0.55 9.50 6.50
C GLN A 95 -0.97 8.56 7.65
N VAL A 96 -1.24 9.10 8.84
CA VAL A 96 -1.73 8.31 9.98
C VAL A 96 -3.10 7.70 9.67
N VAL A 97 -4.00 8.50 9.09
CA VAL A 97 -5.32 8.02 8.63
C VAL A 97 -5.15 6.93 7.57
N TRP A 98 -4.24 7.12 6.61
CA TRP A 98 -3.91 6.11 5.60
C TRP A 98 -3.44 4.79 6.22
N TYR A 99 -2.55 4.83 7.22
CA TYR A 99 -2.09 3.62 7.93
C TYR A 99 -3.17 2.89 8.70
N LEU A 100 -4.21 3.59 9.15
CA LEU A 100 -5.39 2.93 9.73
C LEU A 100 -6.30 2.34 8.65
N MET A 101 -6.50 3.07 7.55
CA MET A 101 -7.43 2.67 6.50
C MET A 101 -6.96 1.46 5.71
N VAL A 102 -5.66 1.36 5.38
CA VAL A 102 -5.10 0.22 4.61
C VAL A 102 -5.38 -1.14 5.27
N PRO A 103 -5.04 -1.38 6.56
CA PRO A 103 -5.34 -2.66 7.20
C PRO A 103 -6.85 -2.90 7.34
N LEU A 104 -7.65 -1.86 7.62
CA LEU A 104 -9.11 -1.99 7.62
C LEU A 104 -9.64 -2.37 6.23
N ALA A 105 -9.08 -1.81 5.15
CA ALA A 105 -9.45 -2.15 3.80
C ALA A 105 -9.10 -3.61 3.47
N MET A 106 -7.98 -4.15 3.97
CA MET A 106 -7.68 -5.58 3.85
C MET A 106 -8.75 -6.45 4.52
N VAL A 107 -9.19 -6.09 5.73
CA VAL A 107 -10.31 -6.77 6.40
C VAL A 107 -11.59 -6.65 5.57
N GLY A 108 -11.86 -5.48 5.01
CA GLY A 108 -13.00 -5.21 4.14
C GLY A 108 -12.99 -6.01 2.86
N VAL A 109 -11.82 -6.25 2.25
CA VAL A 109 -11.68 -7.13 1.08
C VAL A 109 -12.05 -8.57 1.45
N VAL A 110 -11.53 -9.09 2.56
CA VAL A 110 -11.84 -10.45 3.03
C VAL A 110 -13.34 -10.60 3.34
N ALA A 111 -13.92 -9.61 4.01
CA ALA A 111 -15.36 -9.60 4.30
C ALA A 111 -16.20 -9.42 3.03
N GLY A 112 -15.76 -8.57 2.11
CA GLY A 112 -16.43 -8.27 0.84
C GLY A 112 -16.50 -9.47 -0.09
N PHE A 113 -15.45 -10.29 -0.15
CA PHE A 113 -15.48 -11.55 -0.89
C PHE A 113 -16.55 -12.53 -0.41
N ARG A 114 -16.98 -12.43 0.85
CA ARG A 114 -18.07 -13.27 1.39
C ARG A 114 -19.45 -12.68 1.14
N ARG A 115 -19.54 -11.39 0.84
CA ARG A 115 -20.81 -10.66 0.67
C ARG A 115 -21.13 -10.45 -0.81
N ASP A 116 -20.25 -9.76 -1.53
CA ASP A 116 -20.41 -9.41 -2.94
C ASP A 116 -19.05 -9.41 -3.66
N VAL A 117 -18.73 -10.53 -4.29
CA VAL A 117 -17.43 -10.76 -4.96
C VAL A 117 -17.22 -9.74 -6.09
N LEU A 118 -18.24 -9.45 -6.90
CA LEU A 118 -18.10 -8.56 -8.06
C LEU A 118 -17.75 -7.12 -7.67
N VAL A 119 -18.45 -6.56 -6.67
CA VAL A 119 -18.18 -5.19 -6.18
C VAL A 119 -16.79 -5.13 -5.54
N THR A 120 -16.44 -6.16 -4.76
CA THR A 120 -15.12 -6.24 -4.14
C THR A 120 -14.02 -6.30 -5.20
N LEU A 121 -14.18 -7.13 -6.23
CA LEU A 121 -13.23 -7.22 -7.34
C LEU A 121 -13.16 -5.92 -8.15
N LEU A 122 -14.27 -5.21 -8.35
CA LEU A 122 -14.28 -3.91 -9.02
C LEU A 122 -13.45 -2.89 -8.23
N LEU A 123 -13.69 -2.75 -6.93
CA LEU A 123 -12.97 -1.81 -6.08
C LEU A 123 -11.48 -2.16 -5.99
N VAL A 124 -11.14 -3.44 -5.78
CA VAL A 124 -9.75 -3.92 -5.78
C VAL A 124 -9.10 -3.68 -7.14
N GLY A 125 -9.82 -3.93 -8.24
CA GLY A 125 -9.35 -3.68 -9.59
C GLY A 125 -9.02 -2.20 -9.83
N CYS A 126 -9.91 -1.28 -9.44
CA CYS A 126 -9.66 0.16 -9.50
C CYS A 126 -8.40 0.57 -8.71
N ILE A 127 -8.23 0.03 -7.50
CA ILE A 127 -7.05 0.29 -6.68
C ILE A 127 -5.78 -0.22 -7.40
N VAL A 128 -5.78 -1.46 -7.89
CA VAL A 128 -4.60 -2.06 -8.54
C VAL A 128 -4.23 -1.31 -9.83
N VAL A 129 -5.21 -1.01 -10.67
CA VAL A 129 -5.00 -0.32 -11.96
C VAL A 129 -4.41 1.07 -11.77
N ALA A 130 -4.82 1.79 -10.71
CA ALA A 130 -4.26 3.09 -10.39
C ALA A 130 -2.91 2.99 -9.63
N ALA A 131 -2.84 2.16 -8.58
CA ALA A 131 -1.67 2.08 -7.70
C ALA A 131 -0.41 1.53 -8.40
N VAL A 132 -0.56 0.54 -9.29
CA VAL A 132 0.60 -0.09 -9.96
C VAL A 132 1.39 0.91 -10.80
N PRO A 133 0.80 1.63 -11.78
CA PRO A 133 1.51 2.66 -12.53
C PRO A 133 2.09 3.77 -11.65
N ILE A 134 1.34 4.21 -10.63
CA ILE A 134 1.75 5.30 -9.73
C ILE A 134 2.99 4.89 -8.92
N SER A 135 3.00 3.68 -8.36
CA SER A 135 4.11 3.14 -7.56
C SER A 135 5.38 2.92 -8.38
N LEU A 136 5.24 2.51 -9.65
CA LEU A 136 6.35 2.21 -10.54
C LEU A 136 6.92 3.45 -11.24
N SER A 137 6.22 4.57 -11.26
CA SER A 137 6.64 5.75 -12.06
C SER A 137 7.05 6.95 -11.21
N ASN A 138 6.69 6.99 -9.92
CA ASN A 138 7.00 8.14 -9.07
C ASN A 138 8.29 7.93 -8.28
N GLY A 139 9.23 8.88 -8.38
CA GLY A 139 10.44 8.97 -7.55
C GLY A 139 10.47 10.17 -6.60
N ASN A 140 9.38 10.96 -6.56
CA ASN A 140 9.24 12.15 -5.72
C ASN A 140 8.09 11.93 -4.74
N ILE A 141 8.32 12.24 -3.46
CA ILE A 141 7.33 12.04 -2.39
C ILE A 141 6.10 12.92 -2.61
N GLY A 142 6.29 14.18 -3.03
CA GLY A 142 5.18 15.13 -3.21
C GLY A 142 4.25 14.75 -4.36
N THR A 143 4.78 14.17 -5.44
CA THR A 143 3.95 13.66 -6.54
C THR A 143 3.28 12.35 -6.15
N LEU A 144 3.98 11.47 -5.43
CA LEU A 144 3.44 10.20 -4.96
C LEU A 144 2.19 10.40 -4.08
N VAL A 145 2.24 11.31 -3.10
CA VAL A 145 1.10 11.58 -2.21
C VAL A 145 -0.11 12.07 -3.01
N ARG A 146 0.07 13.04 -3.91
CA ARG A 146 -1.01 13.56 -4.76
C ARG A 146 -1.64 12.50 -5.65
N HIS A 147 -0.83 11.61 -6.21
CA HIS A 147 -1.33 10.52 -7.05
C HIS A 147 -2.00 9.43 -6.22
N ARG A 148 -1.51 9.15 -5.01
CA ARG A 148 -2.15 8.22 -4.07
C ARG A 148 -3.56 8.67 -3.68
N ASP A 149 -3.82 9.97 -3.63
CA ASP A 149 -5.15 10.49 -3.31
C ASP A 149 -6.23 10.08 -4.34
N THR A 150 -5.83 9.64 -5.53
CA THR A 150 -6.76 9.08 -6.54
C THR A 150 -7.35 7.73 -6.15
N VAL A 151 -6.63 6.93 -5.34
CA VAL A 151 -7.12 5.61 -4.89
C VAL A 151 -7.86 5.65 -3.56
N VAL A 152 -7.72 6.76 -2.82
CA VAL A 152 -8.31 6.93 -1.48
C VAL A 152 -9.82 6.63 -1.46
N PRO A 153 -10.66 7.10 -2.39
CA PRO A 153 -12.11 6.84 -2.34
C PRO A 153 -12.46 5.34 -2.30
N PHE A 154 -11.74 4.52 -3.06
CA PHE A 154 -11.96 3.07 -3.08
C PHE A 154 -11.47 2.40 -1.79
N VAL A 155 -10.34 2.88 -1.24
CA VAL A 155 -9.81 2.42 0.04
C VAL A 155 -10.74 2.80 1.19
N VAL A 156 -11.33 4.01 1.18
CA VAL A 156 -12.35 4.43 2.16
C VAL A 156 -13.50 3.44 2.18
N TRP A 157 -14.03 3.08 1.01
CA TRP A 157 -15.16 2.17 0.93
C TRP A 157 -14.85 0.80 1.55
N LEU A 158 -13.74 0.19 1.13
CA LEU A 158 -13.30 -1.10 1.67
C LEU A 158 -12.98 -1.01 3.16
N SER A 159 -12.35 0.09 3.60
CA SER A 159 -12.04 0.30 5.02
C SER A 159 -13.29 0.42 5.88
N GLY A 160 -14.35 1.08 5.38
CA GLY A 160 -15.65 1.16 6.06
C GLY A 160 -16.31 -0.21 6.20
N LEU A 161 -16.28 -1.02 5.13
CA LEU A 161 -16.76 -2.41 5.18
C LEU A 161 -15.95 -3.24 6.19
N GLY A 162 -14.64 -3.07 6.22
CA GLY A 162 -13.75 -3.74 7.17
C GLY A 162 -14.01 -3.34 8.62
N ALA A 163 -14.22 -2.04 8.87
CA ALA A 163 -14.56 -1.52 10.20
C ALA A 163 -15.86 -2.12 10.73
N VAL A 164 -16.93 -2.12 9.92
CA VAL A 164 -18.24 -2.68 10.29
C VAL A 164 -18.14 -4.20 10.53
N SER A 165 -17.38 -4.90 9.70
CA SER A 165 -17.20 -6.35 9.83
C SER A 165 -16.41 -6.70 11.10
N LEU A 166 -15.37 -5.91 11.41
CA LEU A 166 -14.54 -6.11 12.59
C LEU A 166 -15.31 -5.80 13.88
N THR A 167 -16.07 -4.70 13.93
CA THR A 167 -16.87 -4.36 15.10
C THR A 167 -17.99 -5.37 15.34
N GLY A 168 -18.66 -5.86 14.28
CA GLY A 168 -19.67 -6.92 14.40
C GLY A 168 -19.09 -8.25 14.91
N TRP A 169 -17.88 -8.60 14.48
CA TRP A 169 -17.17 -9.79 14.97
C TRP A 169 -16.73 -9.65 16.44
N LEU A 170 -16.23 -8.48 16.83
CA LEU A 170 -15.87 -8.19 18.23
C LEU A 170 -17.09 -8.19 19.16
N ALA A 171 -18.21 -7.61 18.69
CA ALA A 171 -19.46 -7.58 19.44
C ALA A 171 -20.04 -8.97 19.65
N SER A 172 -20.05 -9.82 18.61
CA SER A 172 -20.55 -11.19 18.74
C SER A 172 -19.70 -12.03 19.69
N ARG A 173 -18.36 -11.92 19.63
CA ARG A 173 -17.46 -12.60 20.59
C ARG A 173 -17.69 -12.19 22.04
N ARG A 174 -17.90 -10.89 22.30
CA ARG A 174 -18.19 -10.39 23.66
C ARG A 174 -19.50 -10.95 24.20
N TRP A 175 -20.52 -11.03 23.35
CA TRP A 175 -21.84 -11.53 23.76
C TRP A 175 -21.80 -13.01 24.16
N PHE A 176 -21.07 -13.84 23.39
CA PHE A 176 -20.88 -15.25 23.75
C PHE A 176 -20.15 -15.42 25.10
N HIS A 177 -19.11 -14.63 25.36
CA HIS A 177 -18.37 -14.75 26.63
C HIS A 177 -19.22 -14.37 27.86
N THR A 178 -20.09 -13.36 27.78
CA THR A 178 -20.98 -13.00 28.88
C THR A 178 -22.07 -14.04 29.09
N GLY A 179 -22.63 -14.62 28.01
CA GLY A 179 -23.66 -15.65 28.10
C GLY A 179 -23.19 -16.88 28.87
N ASP A 180 -22.01 -17.41 28.53
CA ASP A 180 -21.48 -18.62 29.15
C ASP A 180 -21.22 -18.42 30.65
N VAL A 181 -20.66 -17.27 31.05
CA VAL A 181 -20.41 -16.95 32.46
C VAL A 181 -21.71 -16.87 33.26
N THR A 182 -22.75 -16.25 32.69
CA THR A 182 -24.05 -16.15 33.38
C THR A 182 -24.77 -17.49 33.51
N VAL A 183 -24.60 -18.40 32.55
CA VAL A 183 -25.21 -19.74 32.61
C VAL A 183 -24.52 -20.60 33.66
N GLU A 184 -23.19 -20.60 33.70
CA GLU A 184 -22.40 -21.34 34.70
C GLU A 184 -22.69 -20.86 36.13
N GLU A 185 -22.78 -19.54 36.33
CA GLU A 185 -23.13 -18.95 37.63
C GLU A 185 -24.54 -19.37 38.08
N ASN A 186 -25.51 -19.42 37.17
CA ASN A 186 -26.89 -19.82 37.49
C ASN A 186 -26.99 -21.33 37.80
N GLU A 187 -26.25 -22.17 37.10
CA GLU A 187 -26.20 -23.62 37.37
C GLU A 187 -25.56 -23.92 38.73
N LEU A 188 -24.47 -23.23 39.08
CA LEU A 188 -23.84 -23.36 40.41
C LEU A 188 -24.82 -22.98 41.52
N ARG A 189 -25.54 -21.86 41.34
CA ARG A 189 -26.55 -21.39 42.30
C ARG A 189 -27.70 -22.37 42.48
N GLN A 190 -28.15 -23.01 41.40
CA GLN A 190 -29.17 -24.07 41.42
C GLN A 190 -28.69 -25.33 42.16
N ARG A 191 -27.43 -25.72 41.98
CA ARG A 191 -26.83 -26.87 42.68
C ARG A 191 -26.70 -26.62 44.18
N GLU A 192 -26.31 -25.41 44.59
CA GLU A 192 -26.27 -25.04 46.01
C GLU A 192 -27.66 -25.05 46.66
N PHE A 193 -28.71 -24.69 45.92
CA PHE A 193 -30.08 -24.68 46.43
C PHE A 193 -30.68 -26.08 46.57
N THR A 194 -30.28 -27.03 45.72
CA THR A 194 -30.74 -28.42 45.74
C THR A 194 -29.98 -29.31 46.72
N ALA A 195 -28.82 -28.84 47.21
CA ALA A 195 -28.00 -29.55 48.20
C ALA A 195 -28.32 -29.19 49.67
N ARG A 196 -29.26 -28.26 49.91
CA ARG A 196 -29.77 -27.90 51.24
C ARG A 196 -31.15 -28.48 51.48
#